data_AF-A0A4Y2UNR9-F1
#
_entry.id   AF-A0A4Y2UNR9-F1
#
_cell.length_a   1.000
_cell.length_b   1.000
_cell.length_c   1.000
_cell.angle_alpha   90.00
_cell.angle_beta   90.00
_cell.angle_gamma   90.00
#
_symmetry.space_group_name_H-M   'P 1'
#
loop_
_entity.id
_entity.type
_entity.pdbx_description
1 polymer ?
#
loop_
_entity_poly.entity_id
_entity_poly.type
_entity_poly.pdbx_seq_one_letter_code
_entity_poly.pdbx_strand_id
1 'polypeptide(L)'
;MLLLRKSGAISFDDILTVNGLRCITFQQACQEYLLLRGDQQWHDALNDAAQFQSPRQLRMLFAMICGFGEVEDVPDLWVQHQVSLCEDFVHRYSEQTGSHYALADIEELLTSYNLSLQKLHLPTVDLSASVLERANFDVVEEQAKANSYTICS
;
A
#
# COMPACT_ATOMS: atom_id res chain seq x y z
N MET A 1 -13.42 -5.67 11.47
CA MET A 1 -14.01 -4.55 12.23
C MET A 1 -14.71 -3.61 11.24
N LEU A 2 -16.04 -3.74 11.05
CA LEU A 2 -16.81 -2.96 10.05
C LEU A 2 -17.44 -1.67 10.59
N LEU A 3 -17.30 -1.38 11.89
CA LEU A 3 -17.86 -0.16 12.49
C LEU A 3 -17.15 1.12 12.05
N LEU A 4 -15.98 1.04 11.41
CA LEU A 4 -15.18 2.22 11.06
C LEU A 4 -15.28 2.63 9.58
N ARG A 5 -15.87 1.82 8.69
CA ARG A 5 -15.69 2.02 7.24
C ARG A 5 -16.96 2.28 6.42
N LYS A 6 -18.16 2.09 6.99
CA LYS A 6 -19.39 2.51 6.31
C LYS A 6 -19.68 3.99 6.61
N SER A 7 -19.19 4.86 5.74
CA SER A 7 -19.51 6.30 5.79
C SER A 7 -21.02 6.52 5.73
N GLY A 8 -21.58 7.31 6.66
CA GLY A 8 -22.98 7.70 6.67
C GLY A 8 -23.98 6.71 7.25
N ALA A 9 -23.56 5.61 7.88
CA ALA A 9 -24.48 4.74 8.62
C ALA A 9 -24.98 5.46 9.88
N ILE A 10 -26.30 5.71 9.97
CA ILE A 10 -26.93 6.40 11.11
C ILE A 10 -27.78 5.46 11.97
N SER A 11 -27.99 4.23 11.51
CA SER A 11 -28.75 3.19 12.21
C SER A 11 -28.12 1.80 12.06
N PHE A 12 -28.51 0.88 12.94
CA PHE A 12 -28.10 -0.53 12.85
C PHE A 12 -28.59 -1.19 11.55
N ASP A 13 -29.75 -0.78 11.07
CA ASP A 13 -30.32 -1.28 9.82
C ASP A 13 -29.51 -0.80 8.60
N ASP A 14 -28.97 0.42 8.66
CA ASP A 14 -28.02 0.87 7.64
C ASP A 14 -26.80 -0.03 7.61
N ILE A 15 -26.23 -0.38 8.76
CA ILE A 15 -25.04 -1.24 8.84
C ILE A 15 -25.30 -2.61 8.20
N LEU A 16 -26.49 -3.17 8.37
CA LEU A 16 -26.88 -4.46 7.78
C LEU A 16 -27.28 -4.37 6.31
N THR A 17 -27.47 -3.17 5.76
CA THR A 17 -27.92 -2.99 4.39
C THR A 17 -26.74 -2.84 3.43
N VAL A 18 -26.60 -3.76 2.50
CA VAL A 18 -25.56 -3.77 1.46
C VAL A 18 -26.24 -3.82 0.09
N ASN A 19 -25.93 -2.88 -0.80
CA ASN A 19 -26.60 -2.71 -2.10
C ASN A 19 -28.14 -2.65 -2.03
N GLY A 20 -28.70 -2.04 -0.98
CA GLY A 20 -30.15 -1.94 -0.77
C GLY A 20 -30.81 -3.23 -0.28
N LEU A 21 -30.04 -4.29 -0.04
CA LEU A 21 -30.51 -5.55 0.55
C LEU A 21 -30.04 -5.65 2.00
N ARG A 22 -30.98 -5.99 2.89
CA ARG A 22 -30.69 -6.15 4.33
C ARG A 22 -30.20 -7.55 4.63
N CYS A 23 -28.96 -7.66 5.09
CA CYS A 23 -28.36 -8.90 5.57
C CYS A 23 -28.94 -9.30 6.93
N ILE A 24 -28.91 -10.61 7.22
CA ILE A 24 -29.48 -11.17 8.45
C ILE A 24 -28.53 -10.93 9.63
N THR A 25 -27.22 -11.03 9.37
CA THR A 25 -26.19 -10.88 10.39
C THR A 25 -25.17 -9.82 9.97
N PHE A 26 -24.51 -9.24 10.98
CA PHE A 26 -23.41 -8.32 10.75
C PHE A 26 -22.29 -9.00 9.96
N GLN A 27 -21.94 -10.25 10.29
CA GLN A 27 -20.92 -11.01 9.56
C GLN A 27 -21.26 -11.16 8.08
N GLN A 28 -22.52 -11.44 7.74
CA GLN A 28 -22.96 -11.52 6.36
C GLN A 28 -22.85 -10.16 5.66
N ALA A 29 -23.31 -9.08 6.29
CA ALA A 29 -23.15 -7.72 5.76
C ALA A 29 -21.67 -7.38 5.53
N CYS A 30 -20.79 -7.79 6.45
CA CYS A 30 -19.35 -7.61 6.33
C CYS A 30 -18.77 -8.36 5.13
N GLN A 31 -19.14 -9.63 4.97
CA GLN A 31 -18.68 -10.46 3.87
C GLN A 31 -19.16 -9.92 2.53
N GLU A 32 -20.46 -9.62 2.39
CA GLU A 32 -21.03 -9.03 1.18
C GLU A 32 -20.38 -7.68 0.84
N TYR A 33 -20.18 -6.83 1.85
CA TYR A 33 -19.54 -5.52 1.64
C TYR A 33 -18.07 -5.63 1.22
N LEU A 34 -17.33 -6.62 1.75
CA LEU A 34 -15.95 -6.90 1.34
C LEU A 34 -15.91 -7.49 -0.08
N LEU A 35 -16.77 -8.47 -0.37
CA LEU A 35 -16.88 -9.10 -1.70
C LEU A 35 -17.20 -8.06 -2.78
N LEU A 36 -18.09 -7.11 -2.49
CA LEU A 36 -18.49 -6.09 -3.46
C LEU A 36 -17.43 -5.04 -3.73
N ARG A 37 -16.52 -4.80 -2.78
CA ARG A 37 -15.46 -3.80 -2.97
C ARG A 37 -14.30 -4.33 -3.81
N GLY A 38 -14.12 -5.65 -3.92
CA GLY A 38 -12.95 -6.23 -4.57
C GLY A 38 -11.67 -5.56 -4.06
N ASP A 39 -10.81 -5.13 -4.99
CA ASP A 39 -9.57 -4.42 -4.67
C ASP A 39 -9.73 -2.95 -4.28
N GLN A 40 -10.92 -2.33 -4.44
CA GLN A 40 -11.14 -0.90 -4.15
C GLN A 40 -10.73 -0.53 -2.72
N GLN A 41 -10.91 -1.44 -1.78
CA GLN A 41 -10.51 -1.22 -0.40
C GLN A 41 -9.00 -1.03 -0.21
N TRP A 42 -8.18 -1.61 -1.09
CA TRP A 42 -6.73 -1.47 -1.09
C TRP A 42 -6.31 -0.17 -1.75
N HIS A 43 -6.99 0.22 -2.84
CA HIS A 43 -6.79 1.54 -3.44
C HIS A 43 -7.14 2.66 -2.46
N ASP A 44 -8.28 2.57 -1.77
CA ASP A 44 -8.68 3.55 -0.75
C ASP A 44 -7.62 3.64 0.36
N ALA A 45 -7.11 2.50 0.84
CA ALA A 45 -6.09 2.47 1.90
C ALA A 45 -4.77 3.12 1.47
N LEU A 46 -4.31 2.85 0.25
CA LEU A 46 -3.09 3.47 -0.30
C LEU A 46 -3.27 4.96 -0.55
N ASN A 47 -4.42 5.39 -1.08
CA ASN A 47 -4.75 6.80 -1.28
C ASN A 47 -4.80 7.59 0.04
N ASP A 48 -5.46 7.04 1.06
CA ASP A 48 -5.54 7.66 2.38
C ASP A 48 -4.15 7.76 3.02
N ALA A 49 -3.36 6.69 2.93
CA ALA A 49 -2.01 6.68 3.46
C ALA A 49 -1.10 7.68 2.73
N ALA A 50 -1.25 7.84 1.41
CA ALA A 50 -0.41 8.72 0.60
C ALA A 50 -0.51 10.20 1.00
N GLN A 51 -1.56 10.59 1.70
CA GLN A 51 -1.71 11.96 2.22
C GLN A 51 -0.80 12.27 3.42
N PHE A 52 -0.37 11.25 4.16
CA PHE A 52 0.28 11.44 5.47
C PHE A 52 1.56 10.63 5.68
N GLN A 53 1.80 9.61 4.86
CA GLN A 53 2.91 8.68 5.02
C GLN A 53 4.04 8.98 4.02
N SER A 54 5.27 8.67 4.42
CA SER A 54 6.41 8.72 3.50
C SER A 54 6.29 7.65 2.39
N PRO A 55 6.91 7.86 1.21
CA PRO A 55 6.92 6.87 0.13
C PRO A 55 7.39 5.47 0.57
N ARG A 56 8.40 5.39 1.46
CA ARG A 56 8.84 4.12 2.04
C ARG A 56 7.75 3.44 2.87
N GLN A 57 7.05 4.19 3.73
CA GLN A 57 5.92 3.64 4.50
C GLN A 57 4.77 3.20 3.58
N LEU A 58 4.54 3.90 2.46
CA LEU A 58 3.60 3.44 1.43
C LEU A 58 4.05 2.13 0.79
N ARG A 59 5.34 1.98 0.46
CA ARG A 59 5.89 0.70 -0.05
C ARG A 59 5.75 -0.44 0.96
N MET A 60 5.94 -0.17 2.25
CA MET A 60 5.68 -1.15 3.33
C MET A 60 4.20 -1.55 3.39
N LEU A 61 3.28 -0.58 3.30
CA LEU A 61 1.85 -0.84 3.27
C LEU A 61 1.45 -1.66 2.03
N PHE A 62 2.00 -1.32 0.86
CA PHE A 62 1.79 -2.07 -0.38
C PHE A 62 2.23 -3.53 -0.22
N ALA A 63 3.43 -3.78 0.32
CA ALA A 63 3.93 -5.13 0.56
C ALA A 63 3.04 -5.91 1.56
N MET A 64 2.56 -5.25 2.62
CA MET A 64 1.63 -5.84 3.58
C MET A 64 0.29 -6.19 2.93
N ILE A 65 -0.26 -5.32 2.08
CA ILE A 65 -1.48 -5.56 1.32
C ILE A 65 -1.27 -6.77 0.38
N CYS A 66 -0.15 -6.87 -0.31
CA CYS A 66 0.15 -8.03 -1.16
C CYS A 66 0.28 -9.33 -0.33
N GLY A 67 0.82 -9.25 0.88
CA GLY A 67 0.99 -10.39 1.78
C GLY A 67 -0.29 -10.92 2.41
N PHE A 68 -1.26 -10.04 2.71
CA PHE A 68 -2.42 -10.40 3.53
C PHE A 68 -3.78 -9.99 2.96
N GLY A 69 -3.81 -9.11 1.95
CA GLY A 69 -5.02 -8.46 1.46
C GLY A 69 -5.83 -9.26 0.44
N GLU A 70 -5.39 -10.46 0.05
CA GLU A 70 -6.08 -11.25 -1.00
C GLU A 70 -6.38 -10.40 -2.26
N VAL A 71 -5.40 -9.61 -2.70
CA VAL A 71 -5.54 -8.70 -3.86
C VAL A 71 -5.77 -9.50 -5.14
N GLU A 72 -6.77 -9.13 -5.93
CA GLU A 72 -7.11 -9.79 -7.19
C GLU A 72 -6.15 -9.39 -8.33
N ASP A 73 -5.83 -8.09 -8.45
CA ASP A 73 -4.96 -7.53 -9.50
C ASP A 73 -3.86 -6.63 -8.92
N VAL A 74 -2.79 -7.27 -8.44
CA VAL A 74 -1.60 -6.56 -7.93
C VAL A 74 -0.92 -5.67 -9.00
N PRO A 75 -0.80 -6.08 -10.28
CA PRO A 75 -0.32 -5.20 -11.34
C PRO A 75 -1.10 -3.88 -11.49
N ASP A 76 -2.43 -3.92 -11.47
CA ASP A 76 -3.25 -2.70 -11.52
C ASP A 76 -3.03 -1.84 -10.26
N LEU A 77 -3.03 -2.45 -9.08
CA LEU A 77 -2.73 -1.76 -7.82
C LEU A 77 -1.38 -1.05 -7.86
N TRP A 78 -0.35 -1.70 -8.41
CA TRP A 78 0.97 -1.08 -8.61
C TRP A 78 0.90 0.10 -9.58
N VAL A 79 0.32 -0.08 -10.77
CA VAL A 79 0.27 0.97 -11.79
C VAL A 79 -0.44 2.22 -11.30
N GLN A 80 -1.57 2.06 -10.60
CA GLN A 80 -2.35 3.19 -10.10
C GLN A 80 -1.65 3.97 -8.98
N HIS A 81 -0.81 3.31 -8.17
CA HIS A 81 -0.15 3.92 -7.02
C HIS A 81 1.36 4.17 -7.23
N GLN A 82 1.91 3.81 -8.39
CA GLN A 82 3.34 3.86 -8.67
C GLN A 82 3.95 5.23 -8.36
N VAL A 83 3.29 6.32 -8.77
CA VAL A 83 3.80 7.69 -8.61
C VAL A 83 4.09 8.01 -7.15
N SER A 84 3.14 7.72 -6.26
CA SER A 84 3.30 7.93 -4.81
C SER A 84 4.31 6.95 -4.21
N LEU A 85 4.35 5.71 -4.72
CA LEU A 85 5.27 4.68 -4.24
C LEU A 85 6.73 4.93 -4.64
N CYS A 86 7.00 5.72 -5.68
CA CYS A 86 8.36 6.00 -6.15
C CYS A 86 8.79 7.47 -6.04
N GLU A 87 7.97 8.34 -5.43
CA GLU A 87 8.17 9.80 -5.36
C GLU A 87 9.59 10.18 -4.88
N ASP A 88 10.05 9.58 -3.77
CA ASP A 88 11.39 9.81 -3.20
C ASP A 88 12.53 9.43 -4.17
N PHE A 89 12.37 8.32 -4.87
CA PHE A 89 13.35 7.87 -5.85
C PHE A 89 13.31 8.66 -7.16
N VAL A 90 12.14 9.11 -7.60
CA VAL A 90 12.01 9.99 -8.77
C VAL A 90 12.67 11.34 -8.50
N HIS A 91 12.47 11.91 -7.30
CA HIS A 91 13.12 13.15 -6.90
C HIS A 91 14.64 13.04 -6.84
N ARG A 92 15.18 11.88 -6.41
CA ARG A 92 16.61 11.67 -6.25
C ARG A 92 17.32 11.26 -7.53
N TYR A 93 16.68 10.48 -8.38
CA TYR A 93 17.27 9.91 -9.58
C TYR A 93 16.58 10.45 -10.83
N SER A 94 15.56 9.73 -11.34
CA SER A 94 14.76 10.16 -12.48
C SER A 94 13.45 9.40 -12.56
N GLU A 95 12.47 9.90 -13.31
CA GLU A 95 11.21 9.19 -13.60
C GLU A 95 11.45 7.80 -14.24
N GLN A 96 12.46 7.68 -15.10
CA GLN A 96 12.76 6.42 -15.81
C GLN A 96 13.35 5.36 -14.89
N THR A 97 13.96 5.74 -13.76
CA THR A 97 14.67 4.82 -12.86
C THR A 97 14.02 4.70 -11.49
N GLY A 98 13.20 5.68 -11.07
CA GLY A 98 12.57 5.72 -9.76
C GLY A 98 11.66 4.52 -9.50
N SER A 99 10.89 4.10 -10.52
CA SER A 99 10.04 2.92 -10.43
C SER A 99 10.84 1.62 -10.23
N HIS A 100 12.02 1.50 -10.84
CA HIS A 100 12.91 0.36 -10.66
C HIS A 100 13.45 0.27 -9.23
N TYR A 101 13.82 1.41 -8.63
CA TYR A 101 14.24 1.44 -7.22
C TYR A 101 13.10 1.10 -6.27
N ALA A 102 11.91 1.64 -6.52
CA ALA A 102 10.72 1.32 -5.72
C ALA A 102 10.38 -0.17 -5.78
N LEU A 103 10.42 -0.78 -6.96
CA LEU A 103 10.19 -2.22 -7.13
C LEU A 103 11.24 -3.06 -6.37
N ALA A 104 12.51 -2.67 -6.44
CA ALA A 104 13.56 -3.42 -5.74
C ALA A 104 13.48 -3.28 -4.21
N ASP A 105 13.10 -2.11 -3.68
CA ASP A 105 12.78 -1.94 -2.24
C ASP A 105 11.56 -2.80 -1.85
N ILE A 106 10.53 -2.86 -2.70
CA ILE A 106 9.36 -3.73 -2.50
C ILE A 106 9.74 -5.22 -2.52
N GLU A 107 10.62 -5.67 -3.41
CA GLU A 107 11.09 -7.07 -3.46
C GLU A 107 11.75 -7.48 -2.12
N GLU A 108 12.55 -6.59 -1.53
CA GLU A 108 13.14 -6.82 -0.21
C GLU A 108 12.06 -6.97 0.87
N LEU A 109 11.06 -6.07 0.87
CA LEU A 109 9.93 -6.11 1.82
C LEU A 109 9.07 -7.38 1.66
N LEU A 110 8.81 -7.81 0.43
CA LEU A 110 8.01 -8.99 0.09
C LEU A 110 8.65 -10.30 0.57
N THR A 111 9.98 -10.32 0.70
CA THR A 111 10.72 -11.51 1.16
C THR A 111 10.24 -11.94 2.55
N SER A 112 9.86 -11.00 3.42
CA SER A 112 9.33 -11.29 4.76
C SER A 112 7.99 -12.05 4.74
N TYR A 113 7.25 -11.97 3.62
CA TYR A 113 5.97 -12.63 3.39
C TYR A 113 6.10 -13.87 2.49
N ASN A 114 7.31 -14.32 2.17
CA ASN A 114 7.59 -15.38 1.20
C ASN A 114 7.03 -15.11 -0.22
N LEU A 115 6.86 -13.84 -0.56
CA LEU A 115 6.43 -13.36 -1.87
C LEU A 115 7.63 -12.85 -2.68
N SER A 116 7.40 -12.60 -3.97
CA SER A 116 8.35 -11.93 -4.87
C SER A 116 7.56 -11.18 -5.95
N LEU A 117 8.17 -10.19 -6.59
CA LEU A 117 7.57 -9.45 -7.69
C LEU A 117 7.12 -10.40 -8.81
N GLN A 118 7.90 -11.44 -9.09
CA GLN A 118 7.55 -12.46 -10.08
C GLN A 118 6.25 -13.20 -9.72
N LYS A 119 6.06 -13.58 -8.45
CA LYS A 119 4.83 -14.24 -7.99
C LYS A 119 3.60 -13.34 -8.07
N LEU A 120 3.83 -12.03 -8.00
CA LEU A 120 2.79 -11.00 -8.08
C LEU A 120 2.60 -10.45 -9.50
N HIS A 121 3.25 -11.05 -10.50
CA HIS A 121 3.20 -10.61 -11.90
C HIS A 121 3.68 -9.16 -12.14
N LEU A 122 4.54 -8.65 -11.25
CA LEU A 122 5.16 -7.34 -11.37
C LEU A 122 6.48 -7.38 -12.16
N PRO A 123 6.92 -6.26 -12.75
CA PRO A 123 8.19 -6.20 -13.46
C PRO A 123 9.36 -6.53 -12.53
N THR A 124 10.14 -7.56 -12.86
CA THR A 124 11.36 -7.89 -12.13
C THR A 124 12.45 -6.89 -12.48
N VAL A 125 13.22 -6.50 -11.47
CA VAL A 125 14.31 -5.54 -11.65
C VAL A 125 15.64 -6.22 -11.39
N ASP A 126 16.56 -6.14 -12.35
CA ASP A 126 17.96 -6.54 -12.16
C ASP A 126 18.76 -5.30 -11.76
N LEU A 127 18.67 -4.92 -10.48
CA LEU A 127 19.49 -3.86 -9.89
C LEU A 127 20.60 -4.50 -9.07
N SER A 128 21.83 -4.02 -9.22
CA SER A 128 22.94 -4.51 -8.39
C SER A 128 22.74 -4.12 -6.92
N ALA A 129 22.95 -5.05 -5.99
CA ALA A 129 22.75 -4.89 -4.55
C ALA A 129 23.39 -3.61 -3.95
N SER A 130 24.51 -3.14 -4.50
CA SER A 130 25.21 -1.92 -4.05
C SER A 130 24.40 -0.63 -4.23
N VAL A 131 23.43 -0.61 -5.14
CA VAL A 131 22.57 0.57 -5.36
C VAL A 131 21.42 0.59 -4.36
N LEU A 132 20.91 -0.58 -3.97
CA LEU A 132 19.89 -0.71 -2.93
C LEU A 132 20.44 -0.37 -1.54
N GLU A 133 21.68 -0.80 -1.24
CA GLU A 133 22.35 -0.43 0.01
C GLU A 133 22.56 1.08 0.15
N ARG A 134 22.90 1.77 -0.95
CA ARG A 134 23.01 3.24 -0.96
C ARG A 134 21.67 3.93 -0.77
N ALA A 135 20.65 3.49 -1.48
CA ALA A 135 19.29 4.01 -1.32
C ALA A 135 18.80 3.86 0.13
N ASN A 136 19.00 2.68 0.72
CA ASN A 136 18.62 2.41 2.11
C ASN A 136 19.40 3.26 3.12
N PHE A 137 20.71 3.45 2.93
CA PHE A 137 21.53 4.29 3.81
C PHE A 137 21.10 5.77 3.78
N ASP A 138 20.91 6.31 2.58
CA ASP A 138 20.50 7.70 2.37
C ASP A 138 19.10 7.97 2.95
N VAL A 139 18.16 7.01 2.83
CA VAL A 139 16.82 7.11 3.41
C VAL A 139 16.84 7.06 4.93
N VAL A 140 17.69 6.22 5.53
CA VAL A 140 17.84 6.16 7.00
C VAL A 140 18.42 7.48 7.54
N GLU A 141 19.38 8.08 6.83
CA GLU A 141 19.95 9.38 7.22
C GLU A 141 18.91 10.50 7.11
N GLU A 142 18.11 10.52 6.05
CA GLU A 142 17.07 11.53 5.83
C GLU A 142 15.92 11.41 6.84
N GLN A 143 15.50 10.19 7.19
CA GLN A 143 14.53 9.94 8.26
C GLN A 143 15.09 10.33 9.64
N ALA A 144 16.38 10.08 9.90
CA ALA A 144 17.03 10.49 11.14
C ALA A 144 17.08 12.02 11.26
N LYS A 145 17.32 12.74 10.15
CA LYS A 145 17.25 14.21 10.10
C LYS A 145 15.82 14.69 10.32
N ALA A 146 14.84 14.15 9.61
CA ALA A 146 13.43 14.50 9.77
C ALA A 146 12.95 14.31 11.22
N ASN A 147 13.29 13.18 11.84
CA ASN A 147 12.95 12.89 13.24
C ASN A 147 13.65 13.84 14.23
N SER A 148 14.86 14.32 13.91
CA SER A 148 15.56 15.32 14.71
C SER A 148 14.84 16.68 14.73
N TYR A 149 14.13 17.05 13.67
CA TYR A 149 13.41 18.32 13.59
C TYR A 149 12.07 18.28 14.34
N THR A 150 11.40 17.12 14.39
CA THR A 150 10.10 16.95 15.08
C THR A 150 10.22 16.92 16.61
N ILE A 151 11.40 16.61 17.16
CA ILE A 151 11.64 16.57 18.62
C ILE A 151 11.86 17.99 19.20
N CYS A 152 12.06 19.01 18.37
CA CYS A 152 12.40 20.38 18.80
C CYS A 152 11.25 21.40 18.68
N SER A 153 10.01 20.97 18.42
CA SER A 153 8.83 21.83 18.28
C SER A 153 7.74 21.54 19.31
#